data_AF-A0A936TNM2-F1
#
_entry.id   AF-A0A936TNM2-F1
#
_cell.length_a   1.000
_cell.length_b   1.000
_cell.length_c   1.000
_cell.angle_alpha   90.00
_cell.angle_beta   90.00
_cell.angle_gamma   90.00
#
_symmetry.space_group_name_H-M   'P 1'
#
loop_
_entity.id
_entity.type
_entity.pdbx_description
1 polymer ?
#
loop_
_entity_poly.entity_id
_entity_poly.type
_entity_poly.pdbx_seq_one_letter_code
_entity_poly.pdbx_strand_id
1 'polypeptide(L)'
;MMLSWSADGRKLAGHNGGIYSYSFDSGRYERLTEFGQYPMWLNDNQRLLFFAQDKLYLLDSRTRKTLEILSVAPNRFQSLGVSHNSRVVYFSLQTTEADIWLASLEAQP
;
A
#
# COMPACT_ATOMS: atom_id res chain seq x y z
N MET A 1 1.06 -11.78 4.66
CA MET A 1 2.51 -11.54 4.50
C MET A 1 2.97 -10.53 5.56
N MET A 2 4.16 -10.72 6.15
CA MET A 2 4.76 -9.80 7.13
C MET A 2 5.74 -8.88 6.42
N LEU A 3 5.57 -7.56 6.55
CA LEU A 3 6.15 -6.62 5.57
C LEU A 3 6.86 -5.42 6.18
N SER A 4 6.58 -5.05 7.43
CA SER A 4 7.16 -3.84 8.02
C SER A 4 7.30 -3.92 9.53
N TRP A 5 8.43 -3.46 10.04
CA TRP A 5 8.68 -3.23 11.46
C TRP A 5 8.39 -1.76 11.80
N SER A 6 7.88 -1.49 13.00
CA SER A 6 7.91 -0.13 13.55
C SER A 6 9.36 0.30 13.78
N ALA A 7 9.64 1.60 13.72
CA ALA A 7 10.99 2.14 13.89
C ALA A 7 11.59 1.84 15.28
N ASP A 8 10.74 1.72 16.31
CA ASP A 8 11.15 1.27 17.64
C ASP A 8 11.31 -0.25 17.80
N GLY A 9 11.00 -1.04 16.76
CA GLY A 9 11.09 -2.50 16.77
C GLY A 9 10.03 -3.22 17.63
N ARG A 10 9.08 -2.49 18.23
CA ARG A 10 8.10 -3.06 19.17
C ARG A 10 6.86 -3.63 18.50
N LYS A 11 6.66 -3.32 17.22
CA LYS A 11 5.52 -3.80 16.44
C LYS A 11 5.94 -4.30 15.07
N LEU A 12 5.16 -5.26 14.58
CA LEU A 12 5.17 -5.73 13.20
C LEU A 12 3.85 -5.38 12.54
N ALA A 13 3.88 -5.10 11.24
CA ALA A 13 2.69 -5.00 10.41
C ALA A 13 2.71 -6.03 9.27
N GLY A 14 1.52 -6.52 8.97
CA GLY A 14 1.27 -7.44 7.87
C GLY A 14 -0.15 -7.28 7.35
N HIS A 15 -0.43 -7.96 6.24
CA HIS A 15 -1.78 -7.98 5.69
C HIS A 15 -2.28 -9.41 5.42
N ASN A 16 -3.59 -9.58 5.59
CA ASN A 16 -4.37 -10.75 5.20
C ASN A 16 -5.87 -10.38 5.14
N GLY A 17 -6.35 -9.89 3.98
CA GLY A 17 -7.72 -9.35 3.87
C GLY A 17 -7.95 -8.11 4.74
N GLY A 18 -6.92 -7.29 4.95
CA GLY A 18 -6.89 -6.19 5.91
C GLY A 18 -5.51 -6.01 6.52
N ILE A 19 -5.28 -4.87 7.16
CA ILE A 19 -4.02 -4.56 7.85
C ILE A 19 -4.08 -5.06 9.29
N TYR A 20 -3.01 -5.73 9.70
CA TYR A 20 -2.81 -6.24 11.05
C TYR A 20 -1.52 -5.68 11.64
N SER A 21 -1.52 -5.48 12.95
CA SER A 21 -0.33 -5.26 13.75
C SER A 21 -0.12 -6.41 14.73
N TYR A 22 1.13 -6.68 15.07
CA TYR A 22 1.52 -7.53 16.19
C TYR A 22 2.38 -6.71 17.14
N SER A 23 2.10 -6.78 18.44
CA SER A 23 2.90 -6.13 19.49
C SER A 23 3.76 -7.15 20.20
N PHE A 24 5.06 -6.91 20.27
CA PHE A 24 5.99 -7.75 21.04
C PHE A 24 5.83 -7.56 22.55
N ASP A 25 5.41 -6.37 22.98
CA ASP A 25 5.21 -6.08 24.41
C ASP A 25 4.08 -6.93 25.01
N SER A 26 3.01 -7.13 24.24
CA SER A 26 1.81 -7.85 24.70
C SER A 26 1.67 -9.25 24.11
N GLY A 27 2.44 -9.58 23.08
CA GLY A 27 2.35 -10.85 22.36
C GLY A 27 1.04 -11.03 21.58
N ARG A 28 0.40 -9.94 21.15
CA ARG A 28 -0.95 -9.96 20.56
C ARG A 28 -1.00 -9.38 19.16
N TYR A 29 -1.89 -9.94 18.35
CA TYR A 29 -2.28 -9.41 17.05
C TYR A 29 -3.53 -8.52 17.20
N GLU A 30 -3.55 -7.43 16.45
CA GLU A 30 -4.72 -6.57 16.28
C GLU A 30 -5.02 -6.39 14.81
N ARG A 31 -6.29 -6.55 14.44
CA ARG A 31 -6.76 -6.15 13.11
C ARG A 31 -7.08 -4.66 13.14
N LEU A 32 -6.43 -3.92 12.25
CA LEU A 32 -6.56 -2.46 12.17
C LEU A 32 -7.54 -2.02 11.08
N THR A 33 -7.65 -2.78 9.99
CA THR A 33 -8.61 -2.51 8.90
C THR A 33 -9.20 -3.80 8.34
N GLU A 34 -10.34 -3.65 7.66
CA GLU A 34 -11.03 -4.73 6.94
C GLU A 34 -10.57 -4.86 5.47
N PHE A 35 -9.63 -4.00 5.03
CA PHE A 35 -9.19 -3.93 3.64
C PHE A 35 -7.74 -3.42 3.51
N GLY A 36 -7.18 -3.58 2.32
CA GLY A 36 -5.85 -3.06 1.97
C GLY A 36 -4.70 -4.04 2.15
N GLN A 37 -3.54 -3.62 1.67
CA GLN A 37 -2.34 -4.44 1.55
C GLN A 37 -1.07 -3.59 1.66
N TYR A 38 0.07 -4.27 1.81
CA TYR A 38 1.41 -3.68 1.93
C TYR A 38 1.52 -2.55 2.97
N PRO A 39 1.24 -2.83 4.26
CA PRO A 39 1.39 -1.83 5.30
C PRO A 39 2.86 -1.49 5.55
N MET A 40 3.12 -0.20 5.77
CA MET A 40 4.43 0.31 6.15
C MET A 40 4.30 1.29 7.31
N TRP A 41 5.03 1.03 8.41
CA TRP A 41 5.06 1.96 9.54
C TRP A 41 5.77 3.26 9.14
N LEU A 42 5.25 4.37 9.65
CA LEU A 42 5.98 5.63 9.69
C LEU A 42 6.82 5.68 10.98
N ASN A 43 7.82 6.57 10.99
CA ASN A 43 8.77 6.70 12.10
C ASN A 43 8.15 7.11 13.44
N ASP A 44 6.90 7.56 13.45
CA ASP A 44 6.19 7.89 14.68
C ASP A 44 5.65 6.66 15.44
N ASN A 45 5.87 5.44 14.91
CA ASN A 45 5.45 4.17 15.51
C ASN A 45 3.93 4.04 15.76
N GLN A 46 3.14 4.93 15.14
CA GLN A 46 1.69 5.02 15.33
C GLN A 46 0.94 4.98 14.01
N ARG A 47 1.46 5.61 12.96
CA ARG A 47 0.79 5.67 11.66
C ARG A 47 1.38 4.67 10.68
N LEU A 48 0.51 4.20 9.79
CA LEU A 48 0.83 3.26 8.73
C LEU A 48 0.39 3.85 7.40
N LEU A 49 1.21 3.69 6.37
CA LEU A 49 0.75 3.76 4.99
C LEU A 49 0.35 2.38 4.52
N PHE A 50 -0.69 2.29 3.71
CA PHE A 50 -1.07 1.09 3.00
C PHE A 50 -1.86 1.48 1.75
N PHE A 51 -1.97 0.59 0.77
CA PHE A 51 -2.77 0.85 -0.41
C PHE A 51 -3.85 -0.21 -0.62
N ALA A 52 -4.90 0.17 -1.33
CA ALA A 52 -5.92 -0.72 -1.84
C ALA A 52 -6.26 -0.29 -3.28
N GLN A 53 -6.06 -1.19 -4.24
CA GLN A 53 -6.28 -0.93 -5.66
C GLN A 53 -5.52 0.33 -6.16
N ASP A 54 -6.24 1.39 -6.49
CA ASP A 54 -5.74 2.67 -7.01
C ASP A 54 -5.56 3.74 -5.92
N LYS A 55 -5.74 3.40 -4.64
CA LYS A 55 -5.76 4.37 -3.55
C LYS A 55 -4.72 4.09 -2.48
N LEU A 56 -4.06 5.16 -2.05
CA LEU A 56 -3.13 5.17 -0.92
C LEU A 56 -3.81 5.77 0.30
N TYR A 57 -3.62 5.13 1.45
CA TYR A 57 -4.24 5.49 2.70
C TYR A 57 -3.20 5.70 3.79
N LEU A 58 -3.48 6.67 4.67
CA LEU A 58 -2.84 6.86 5.95
C LEU A 58 -3.77 6.33 7.06
N LEU A 59 -3.28 5.38 7.83
CA LEU A 59 -3.98 4.75 8.96
C LEU A 59 -3.35 5.21 10.27
N ASP A 60 -4.18 5.66 11.20
CA ASP A 60 -3.79 5.80 12.60
C ASP A 60 -4.08 4.50 13.36
N SER A 61 -3.06 3.81 13.88
CA SER A 61 -3.24 2.50 14.51
C SER A 61 -3.98 2.54 15.85
N ARG A 62 -4.01 3.69 16.54
CA ARG A 62 -4.68 3.82 17.85
C ARG A 62 -6.19 4.02 17.68
N THR A 63 -6.56 4.89 16.76
CA THR A 63 -7.96 5.26 16.50
C THR A 63 -8.60 4.45 15.39
N ARG A 64 -7.80 3.73 14.61
CA ARG A 64 -8.19 2.97 13.39
C ARG A 64 -8.82 3.84 12.31
N LYS A 65 -8.64 5.16 12.39
CA LYS A 65 -9.09 6.09 11.36
C LYS A 65 -8.18 5.98 10.15
N THR A 66 -8.80 5.85 8.99
CA THR A 66 -8.15 5.84 7.69
C THR A 66 -8.47 7.11 6.92
N LEU A 67 -7.44 7.75 6.39
CA LEU A 67 -7.54 8.89 5.49
C LEU A 67 -7.01 8.48 4.13
N GLU A 68 -7.79 8.69 3.07
CA GLU A 68 -7.29 8.61 1.70
C GLU A 68 -6.40 9.82 1.42
N ILE A 69 -5.17 9.59 0.94
CA ILE A 69 -4.20 10.67 0.71
C ILE A 69 -3.83 10.84 -0.77
N LEU A 70 -4.07 9.82 -1.60
CA LEU A 70 -3.79 9.86 -3.03
C LEU A 70 -4.61 8.78 -3.76
N SER A 71 -5.12 9.12 -4.95
CA SER A 71 -5.59 8.14 -5.94
C SER A 71 -4.72 8.23 -7.20
N VAL A 72 -4.46 7.07 -7.81
CA VAL A 72 -3.67 6.92 -9.04
C VAL A 72 -4.50 6.33 -10.18
N ALA A 73 -5.84 6.38 -10.08
CA ALA A 73 -6.73 5.90 -11.12
C ALA A 73 -6.39 6.53 -12.50
N PRO A 74 -6.49 5.77 -13.61
CA PRO A 74 -7.00 4.39 -13.69
C PRO A 74 -5.95 3.30 -13.37
N ASN A 75 -4.73 3.69 -13.01
CA ASN A 75 -3.65 2.75 -12.68
C ASN A 75 -3.85 2.13 -11.28
N ARG A 76 -3.03 1.13 -10.96
CA ARG A 76 -3.03 0.48 -9.64
C ARG A 76 -1.64 0.50 -9.03
N PHE A 77 -1.56 0.56 -7.70
CA PHE A 77 -0.28 0.41 -7.02
C PHE A 77 0.24 -1.02 -7.15
N GLN A 78 1.52 -1.16 -7.52
CA GLN A 78 2.22 -2.45 -7.51
C GLN A 78 3.12 -2.58 -6.28
N SER A 79 3.85 -1.51 -5.93
CA SER A 79 4.70 -1.47 -4.75
C SER A 79 4.71 -0.08 -4.12
N LEU A 80 5.11 -0.05 -2.85
CA LEU A 80 5.19 1.16 -2.03
C LEU A 80 6.49 1.12 -1.22
N GLY A 81 7.13 2.27 -1.07
CA GLY A 81 8.32 2.49 -0.24
C GLY A 81 8.28 3.88 0.38
N VAL A 82 8.88 4.04 1.56
CA VAL A 82 8.95 5.32 2.28
C VAL A 82 10.40 5.66 2.58
N SER A 83 10.77 6.93 2.43
CA SER A 83 12.09 7.40 2.82
C SER A 83 12.32 7.22 4.32
N HIS A 84 13.57 7.06 4.73
CA HIS A 84 13.90 6.84 6.14
C HIS A 84 13.36 7.95 7.06
N ASN A 85 13.15 9.18 6.59
CA ASN A 85 12.58 10.27 7.39
C ASN A 85 11.05 10.42 7.25
N SER A 86 10.36 9.49 6.59
CA SER A 86 8.91 9.50 6.35
C SER A 86 8.39 10.75 5.61
N ARG A 87 9.23 11.42 4.81
CA ARG A 87 8.85 12.63 4.05
C ARG A 87 8.58 12.38 2.57
N VAL A 88 9.08 11.28 2.03
CA VAL A 88 8.93 10.93 0.61
C VAL A 88 8.35 9.53 0.51
N VAL A 89 7.32 9.38 -0.33
CA VAL A 89 6.74 8.10 -0.68
C VAL A 89 7.13 7.80 -2.12
N TYR A 90 7.74 6.63 -2.33
CA TYR A 90 8.06 6.08 -3.65
C TYR A 90 7.06 4.97 -3.94
N PHE A 91 6.58 4.89 -5.17
CA PHE A 91 5.68 3.81 -5.58
C PHE A 91 5.88 3.47 -7.06
N SER A 92 5.52 2.25 -7.41
CA SER A 92 5.38 1.83 -8.80
C SER A 92 3.92 1.54 -9.09
N LEU A 93 3.53 1.78 -10.34
CA LEU A 93 2.19 1.57 -10.83
C LEU A 93 2.17 0.38 -11.77
N GLN A 94 1.15 -0.46 -11.65
CA GLN A 94 0.74 -1.36 -12.70
C GLN A 94 -0.11 -0.57 -13.69
N THR A 95 0.43 -0.41 -14.89
CA THR A 95 -0.27 0.16 -16.04
C THR A 95 -0.68 -0.99 -16.96
N THR A 96 -1.89 -0.92 -17.50
CA THR A 96 -2.33 -1.83 -18.57
C THR A 96 -2.43 -1.02 -19.84
N GLU A 97 -1.60 -1.35 -20.81
CA GLU A 97 -1.66 -0.79 -22.15
C GLU A 97 -2.09 -1.91 -23.10
N ALA A 98 -3.05 -1.62 -23.97
CA ALA A 98 -3.56 -2.55 -24.97
C ALA A 98 -3.90 -1.75 -26.21
N ASP A 99 -3.12 -1.96 -27.27
CA ASP A 99 -3.40 -1.37 -28.58
C ASP A 99 -4.06 -2.42 -29.49
N ILE A 100 -5.07 -1.99 -30.24
CA ILE A 100 -5.65 -2.77 -31.33
C ILE A 100 -5.34 -2.03 -32.63
N TRP A 101 -4.62 -2.69 -33.53
CA TRP A 101 -4.28 -2.14 -34.84
C TRP A 101 -5.03 -2.92 -35.93
N LEU A 102 -5.58 -2.18 -36.90
CA LEU A 102 -6.17 -2.75 -38.12
C LEU A 102 -5.25 -2.43 -39.30
N ALA A 103 -4.75 -3.45 -39.99
CA ALA A 103 -4.03 -3.30 -41.25
C ALA A 103 -4.96 -3.64 -42.42
N SER A 104 -5.09 -2.71 -43.37
CA SER A 104 -5.71 -2.96 -44.66
C SER A 104 -4.63 -3.26 -45.69
N LEU A 105 -4.70 -4.44 -46.32
CA LEU A 105 -3.86 -4.79 -47.46
C LEU A 105 -4.60 -4.38 -48.75
N GLU A 106 -4.03 -3.43 -49.49
CA GLU A 106 -4.44 -3.16 -50.87
C GLU A 106 -3.59 -4.04 -51.80
N ALA A 107 -4.24 -4.85 -52.64
CA ALA A 107 -3.56 -5.55 -53.71
C ALA A 107 -3.16 -4.54 -54.79
N GLN A 108 -1.86 -4.49 -55.13
CA GLN A 108 -1.40 -3.70 -56.28
C GLN A 108 -1.94 -4.30 -57.59
N PRO A 109 -2.36 -3.46 -58.55
CA PRO A 109 -2.96 -3.89 -59.82
C PRO A 109 -1.98 -4.62 -60.74
#